data_AF-A0A5B0Q0Y3-F1
#
_entry.id   AF-A0A5B0Q0Y3-F1
#
_cell.length_a   1.000
_cell.length_b   1.000
_cell.length_c   1.000
_cell.angle_alpha   90.00
_cell.angle_beta   90.00
_cell.angle_gamma   90.00
#
_symmetry.space_group_name_H-M   'P 1'
#
loop_
_entity.id
_entity.type
_entity.pdbx_description
1 polymer ?
#
loop_
_entity_poly.entity_id
_entity_poly.type
_entity_poly.pdbx_seq_one_letter_code
_entity_poly.pdbx_strand_id
1 'polypeptide(L)'
;MYYNLKALIKAIRATKTLADERSVIQKESAAIRTSFKEEETAYRYNNVAKLLYIHMLGHPAHFGQIECLKLVAQPRFADKRLGYLGIMLLLDESQEVLTLVTNSLKK
;
A
#
# COMPACT_ATOMS: atom_id res chain seq x y z
N MET A 1 -4.63 14.72 -3.33
CA MET A 1 -3.80 13.58 -2.94
C MET A 1 -3.43 13.76 -1.48
N TYR A 2 -3.63 12.75 -0.64
CA TYR A 2 -3.37 12.87 0.79
C TYR A 2 -1.90 12.58 1.08
N TYR A 3 -1.22 13.50 1.76
CA TYR A 3 0.22 13.42 2.01
C TYR A 3 0.63 12.20 2.88
N ASN A 4 -0.22 11.81 3.84
CA ASN A 4 0.03 10.68 4.73
C ASN A 4 -1.26 9.91 5.07
N LEU A 5 -1.10 8.75 5.71
CA LEU A 5 -2.21 7.87 6.11
C LEU A 5 -3.22 8.57 7.02
N LYS A 6 -2.77 9.37 7.99
CA LYS A 6 -3.67 10.07 8.93
C LYS A 6 -4.61 11.02 8.20
N ALA A 7 -4.10 11.74 7.20
CA ALA A 7 -4.89 12.65 6.38
C ALA A 7 -5.96 11.90 5.56
N LEU A 8 -5.62 10.74 4.97
CA LEU A 8 -6.57 9.90 4.26
C LEU A 8 -7.68 9.39 5.19
N ILE A 9 -7.32 8.83 6.36
CA ILE A 9 -8.28 8.33 7.35
C ILE A 9 -9.25 9.46 7.76
N LYS A 10 -8.73 10.66 8.04
CA LYS A 10 -9.56 11.81 8.41
C LYS A 10 -10.54 12.19 7.29
N ALA A 11 -10.09 12.16 6.03
CA ALA A 11 -10.95 12.48 4.91
C ALA A 11 -12.06 11.45 4.67
N ILE A 12 -11.74 10.16 4.74
CA ILE A 12 -12.71 9.05 4.64
C ILE A 12 -13.76 9.18 5.75
N ARG A 13 -13.32 9.36 7.00
CA ARG A 13 -14.22 9.53 8.17
C ARG A 13 -15.08 10.80 8.13
N ALA A 14 -14.73 11.79 7.31
CA ALA A 14 -15.50 13.02 7.15
C ALA A 14 -16.59 12.92 6.08
N THR A 15 -16.61 11.84 5.28
CA THR A 15 -17.66 11.61 4.27
C THR A 15 -19.00 11.32 4.95
N LYS A 16 -20.09 11.73 4.29
CA LYS A 16 -21.46 11.58 4.82
C LYS A 16 -22.20 10.40 4.20
N THR A 17 -21.76 9.96 3.03
CA THR A 17 -22.41 8.89 2.28
C THR A 17 -21.39 7.85 1.82
N LEU A 18 -21.84 6.62 1.62
CA LEU A 18 -21.01 5.54 1.06
C LEU A 18 -20.51 5.87 -0.35
N ALA A 19 -21.25 6.67 -1.12
CA ALA A 19 -20.84 7.10 -2.45
C ALA A 19 -19.63 8.06 -2.37
N ASP A 20 -19.67 9.02 -1.43
CA ASP A 20 -18.56 9.94 -1.18
C ASP A 20 -17.32 9.19 -0.71
N GLU A 21 -17.49 8.24 0.21
CA GLU A 21 -16.41 7.38 0.71
C GLU A 21 -15.72 6.64 -0.44
N ARG A 22 -16.51 5.98 -1.29
CA ARG A 22 -16.01 5.28 -2.48
C ARG A 22 -15.27 6.21 -3.44
N SER A 23 -15.77 7.43 -3.64
CA SER A 23 -15.13 8.44 -4.50
C SER A 23 -13.75 8.84 -3.97
N VAL A 24 -13.63 9.11 -2.66
CA VAL A 24 -12.35 9.42 -2.01
C VAL A 24 -11.36 8.26 -2.17
N ILE A 25 -11.80 7.03 -1.90
CA ILE A 25 -10.97 5.82 -2.01
C ILE A 25 -10.50 5.59 -3.45
N GLN A 26 -11.39 5.72 -4.44
CA GLN A 26 -11.05 5.53 -5.85
C GLN A 26 -10.04 6.58 -6.31
N LYS A 27 -10.23 7.84 -5.94
CA LYS A 27 -9.32 8.94 -6.30
C LYS A 27 -7.93 8.74 -5.70
N GLU A 28 -7.85 8.36 -4.42
CA GLU A 28 -6.56 8.13 -3.78
C GLU A 28 -5.87 6.86 -4.31
N SER A 29 -6.63 5.78 -4.57
CA SER A 29 -6.09 4.57 -5.20
C SER A 29 -5.51 4.83 -6.58
N ALA A 30 -6.17 5.68 -7.38
CA ALA A 30 -5.66 6.11 -8.68
C ALA A 30 -4.35 6.91 -8.55
N ALA A 31 -4.29 7.84 -7.60
CA ALA A 31 -3.06 8.61 -7.34
C ALA A 31 -1.90 7.72 -6.88
N ILE A 32 -2.17 6.73 -6.02
CA ILE A 32 -1.17 5.74 -5.59
C ILE A 32 -0.64 4.93 -6.79
N ARG A 33 -1.52 4.46 -7.67
CA ARG A 33 -1.11 3.73 -8.89
C ARG A 33 -0.18 4.57 -9.77
N THR A 34 -0.51 5.84 -9.98
CA THR A 34 0.34 6.75 -10.75
C THR A 34 1.72 6.93 -10.09
N SER A 35 1.76 7.21 -8.79
CA SER A 35 3.01 7.40 -8.04
C SER A 35 3.88 6.13 -8.03
N PHE A 36 3.28 4.93 -7.99
CA PHE A 36 4.01 3.67 -8.14
C PHE A 36 4.60 3.50 -9.54
N LYS A 37 3.85 3.87 -10.59
CA LYS A 37 4.32 3.83 -11.98
C LYS A 37 5.49 4.80 -12.22
N GLU A 38 5.48 5.95 -11.55
CA GLU A 38 6.53 6.97 -11.62
C GLU A 38 7.74 6.66 -10.71
N GLU A 39 7.69 5.54 -9.99
CA GLU A 39 8.74 5.06 -9.08
C GLU A 39 9.18 6.04 -7.98
N GLU A 40 8.26 6.90 -7.51
CA GLU A 40 8.55 7.92 -6.52
C GLU A 40 8.89 7.34 -5.13
N THR A 41 10.18 7.10 -4.90
CA THR A 41 10.65 6.40 -3.69
C THR A 41 10.34 7.14 -2.39
N ALA A 42 10.35 8.48 -2.40
CA ALA A 42 10.05 9.31 -1.23
C ALA A 42 8.64 9.10 -0.68
N TYR A 43 7.67 8.74 -1.54
CA TYR A 43 6.27 8.59 -1.15
C TYR A 43 5.85 7.13 -0.95
N ARG A 44 6.68 6.15 -1.35
CA ARG A 44 6.37 4.72 -1.32
C ARG A 44 5.86 4.26 0.04
N TYR A 45 6.52 4.62 1.14
CA TYR A 45 6.09 4.25 2.49
C TYR A 45 4.66 4.74 2.79
N ASN A 46 4.38 6.01 2.54
CA ASN A 46 3.05 6.59 2.79
C ASN A 46 1.98 5.99 1.86
N ASN A 47 2.34 5.75 0.60
CA ASN A 47 1.44 5.15 -0.38
C ASN A 47 1.08 3.70 -0.04
N VAL A 48 2.06 2.88 0.35
CA VAL A 48 1.79 1.52 0.84
C VAL A 48 0.94 1.55 2.10
N ALA A 49 1.26 2.41 3.08
CA ALA A 49 0.46 2.51 4.31
C ALA A 49 -1.01 2.89 4.03
N LYS A 50 -1.24 3.87 3.13
CA LYS A 50 -2.58 4.24 2.66
C LYS A 50 -3.28 3.08 1.95
N LEU A 51 -2.57 2.36 1.09
CA LEU A 51 -3.11 1.25 0.32
C LEU A 51 -3.52 0.06 1.21
N LEU A 52 -2.73 -0.27 2.24
CA LEU A 52 -3.10 -1.32 3.20
C LEU A 52 -4.34 -0.95 4.01
N TYR A 53 -4.51 0.32 4.36
CA TYR A 53 -5.75 0.76 5.00
C TYR A 53 -6.96 0.64 4.07
N ILE A 54 -6.81 1.05 2.80
CA ILE A 54 -7.84 0.86 1.77
C ILE A 54 -8.20 -0.63 1.62
N HIS A 55 -7.21 -1.53 1.65
CA HIS A 55 -7.43 -2.97 1.65
C HIS A 55 -8.25 -3.45 2.85
N MET A 56 -7.94 -2.96 4.06
CA MET A 56 -8.69 -3.30 5.29
C MET A 56 -10.15 -2.83 5.24
N LEU A 57 -10.47 -1.81 4.44
CA LEU A 57 -11.85 -1.39 4.17
C LEU A 57 -12.57 -2.27 3.13
N GLY A 58 -11.91 -3.32 2.62
CA GLY A 58 -12.47 -4.26 1.65
C GLY A 58 -12.28 -3.86 0.18
N HIS A 59 -11.42 -2.87 -0.10
CA HIS A 59 -11.17 -2.42 -1.47
C HIS A 59 -9.96 -3.13 -2.13
N PRO A 60 -9.96 -3.29 -3.46
CA PRO A 60 -8.85 -3.94 -4.18
C PRO A 60 -7.52 -3.20 -4.02
N ALA A 61 -6.46 -3.95 -3.65
CA ALA A 61 -5.14 -3.40 -3.37
C ALA A 61 -3.96 -4.26 -3.89
N HIS A 62 -4.23 -5.37 -4.59
CA HIS A 62 -3.21 -6.33 -5.04
C HIS A 62 -2.09 -5.70 -5.88
N PHE A 63 -2.38 -4.61 -6.62
CA PHE A 63 -1.36 -3.88 -7.39
C PHE A 63 -0.20 -3.32 -6.55
N GLY A 64 -0.32 -3.30 -5.22
CA GLY A 64 0.75 -2.88 -4.30
C GLY A 64 1.69 -3.98 -3.82
N GLN A 65 1.50 -5.25 -4.21
CA GLN A 65 2.31 -6.39 -3.73
C GLN A 65 3.82 -6.18 -3.97
N ILE A 66 4.21 -5.79 -5.19
CA ILE A 66 5.61 -5.53 -5.54
C ILE A 66 6.18 -4.34 -4.75
N GLU A 67 5.38 -3.32 -4.46
CA GLU A 67 5.83 -2.16 -3.69
C GLU A 67 6.07 -2.52 -2.21
N CYS A 68 5.34 -3.50 -1.67
CA CYS A 68 5.61 -4.07 -0.35
C CYS A 68 6.96 -4.81 -0.33
N LEU A 69 7.28 -5.59 -1.37
CA LEU A 69 8.60 -6.23 -1.54
C LEU A 69 9.73 -5.21 -1.64
N LYS A 70 9.54 -4.14 -2.44
CA LYS A 70 10.50 -3.04 -2.55
C LYS A 70 10.78 -2.36 -1.21
N LEU A 71 9.80 -2.30 -0.30
CA LEU A 71 9.98 -1.81 1.07
C LEU A 71 10.77 -2.77 1.96
N VAL A 72 10.59 -4.09 1.83
CA VAL A 72 11.38 -5.09 2.57
C VAL A 72 12.87 -5.02 2.21
N ALA A 73 13.17 -4.68 0.95
CA ALA A 73 14.53 -4.49 0.48
C ALA A 73 15.22 -3.21 1.03
N GLN A 74 14.47 -2.26 1.62
CA GLN A 74 15.05 -1.02 2.14
C GLN A 74 15.84 -1.25 3.44
N PRO A 75 16.89 -0.44 3.72
CA PRO A 75 17.69 -0.58 4.93
C PRO A 75 16.97 -0.13 6.21
N ARG A 76 15.97 0.76 6.09
CA ARG A 76 15.27 1.34 7.24
C ARG A 76 14.27 0.34 7.83
N PHE A 77 14.36 0.10 9.14
CA PHE A 77 13.47 -0.83 9.85
C PHE A 77 11.98 -0.55 9.64
N ALA A 78 11.57 0.72 9.66
CA ALA A 78 10.18 1.10 9.45
C ALA A 78 9.64 0.64 8.09
N ASP A 79 10.45 0.73 7.04
CA ASP A 79 10.08 0.27 5.69
C ASP A 79 9.95 -1.25 5.66
N LYS A 80 10.92 -1.97 6.23
CA LYS A 80 10.84 -3.44 6.34
C LYS A 80 9.59 -3.90 7.08
N ARG A 81 9.30 -3.28 8.22
CA ARG A 81 8.12 -3.61 9.04
C ARG A 81 6.82 -3.41 8.26
N LEU A 82 6.69 -2.29 7.54
CA LEU A 82 5.51 -2.02 6.71
C LEU A 82 5.44 -2.97 5.51
N GLY A 83 6.57 -3.24 4.86
CA GLY A 83 6.66 -4.17 3.73
C GLY A 83 6.23 -5.58 4.10
N TYR A 84 6.72 -6.13 5.21
CA TYR A 84 6.30 -7.45 5.70
C TYR A 84 4.82 -7.50 6.07
N LEU A 85 4.28 -6.46 6.72
CA LEU A 85 2.85 -6.37 6.97
C LEU A 85 2.05 -6.38 5.67
N GLY A 86 2.49 -5.61 4.68
CA GLY A 86 1.82 -5.53 3.39
C GLY A 86 1.87 -6.84 2.62
N ILE A 87 3.00 -7.55 2.68
CA ILE A 87 3.14 -8.90 2.13
C ILE A 87 2.13 -9.83 2.84
N MET A 88 2.08 -9.89 4.17
CA MET A 88 1.14 -10.77 4.88
C MET A 88 -0.34 -10.49 4.57
N LEU A 89 -0.71 -9.23 4.32
CA LEU A 89 -2.08 -8.84 4.01
C LEU A 89 -2.46 -9.05 2.54
N LEU A 90 -1.52 -8.82 1.62
CA LEU A 90 -1.77 -8.84 0.18
C LEU A 90 -1.30 -10.12 -0.51
N LEU A 91 -0.57 -11.02 0.17
CA LEU A 91 -0.03 -12.24 -0.43
C LEU A 91 -1.18 -13.07 -1.01
N ASP A 92 -1.08 -13.36 -2.30
CA ASP A 92 -1.78 -14.48 -2.91
C ASP A 92 -0.75 -15.58 -3.26
N GLU A 93 -1.22 -16.75 -3.66
CA GLU A 93 -0.36 -17.89 -4.02
C GLU A 93 0.41 -17.71 -5.35
N SER A 94 0.54 -16.48 -5.87
CA SER A 94 1.37 -16.25 -7.06
C SER A 94 2.83 -16.65 -6.80
N GLN A 95 3.31 -17.62 -7.59
CA GLN A 95 4.62 -18.24 -7.46
C GLN A 95 5.79 -17.23 -7.49
N GLU A 96 5.63 -16.13 -8.24
CA GLU A 96 6.66 -15.10 -8.38
C GLU A 96 6.86 -14.28 -7.10
N VAL A 97 5.76 -13.84 -6.46
CA VAL A 97 5.82 -13.09 -5.20
C VAL A 97 6.38 -13.99 -4.09
N LEU A 98 5.94 -15.25 -4.03
CA LEU A 98 6.40 -16.22 -3.03
C LEU A 98 7.93 -16.44 -3.09
N THR A 99 8.49 -16.54 -4.29
CA THR A 99 9.93 -16.73 -4.50
C THR A 99 10.73 -15.51 -4.01
N LEU A 100 10.26 -14.30 -4.33
CA LEU A 100 10.91 -13.05 -3.90
C LEU A 100 10.86 -12.83 -2.38
N VAL A 101 9.73 -13.18 -1.74
CA VAL A 101 9.60 -13.13 -0.27
C VAL A 101 10.58 -14.08 0.39
N THR A 102 10.66 -15.32 -0.10
CA THR A 102 11.54 -16.36 0.47
C THR A 102 13.01 -15.95 0.42
N ASN A 103 13.46 -15.34 -0.67
CA ASN A 103 14.82 -14.81 -0.79
C ASN A 103 15.08 -13.62 0.15
N SER A 104 14.07 -12.79 0.41
CA SER A 104 14.19 -11.65 1.33
C SER A 104 14.31 -12.08 2.79
N LEU A 105 13.76 -13.24 3.17
CA LEU A 105 13.84 -13.81 4.52
C LEU A 105 15.18 -14.50 4.83
N LYS A 106 15.91 -14.94 3.80
CA LYS A 106 17.23 -15.57 3.95
C LYS A 106 18.37 -14.58 4.19
N LYS A 107 18.12 -13.29 3.99
CA LYS A 107 19.05 -12.19 4.28
C LYS A 107 18.86 -11.67 5.70
#